data_AF-A0A842MEW7-F1
#
_entry.id   AF-A0A842MEW7-F1
#
_cell.length_a   1.000
_cell.length_b   1.000
_cell.length_c   1.000
_cell.angle_alpha   90.00
_cell.angle_beta   90.00
_cell.angle_gamma   90.00
#
_symmetry.space_group_name_H-M   'P 1'
#
loop_
_entity.id
_entity.type
_entity.pdbx_description
1 polymer ?
#
loop_
_entity_poly.entity_id
_entity_poly.type
_entity_poly.pdbx_seq_one_letter_code
_entity_poly.pdbx_strand_id
1 'polypeptide(L)' 'MKGNKRRLRSLDHKGVIDLVKAHELYEVDYSNGTIKPRNKRCSRCGRMMAKHMKPTPRWACGFCGFTEFIRS' A
#
# COMPACT_ATOMS: atom_id res chain seq x y z
N MET A 1 -2.01 30.12 -14.79
CA MET A 1 -1.17 28.91 -14.85
C MET A 1 -2.07 27.70 -14.56
N LYS A 2 -2.43 26.91 -15.59
CA LYS A 2 -3.43 25.83 -15.48
C LYS A 2 -2.72 24.52 -15.10
N GLY A 3 -2.84 24.14 -13.83
CA GLY A 3 -2.25 22.92 -13.27
C GLY A 3 -2.85 21.66 -13.88
N ASN A 4 -1.96 20.78 -14.31
CA ASN A 4 -2.16 19.55 -15.06
C ASN A 4 -3.23 18.62 -14.43
N LYS A 5 -4.31 18.34 -15.17
CA LYS A 5 -5.36 17.39 -14.78
C LYS A 5 -4.75 15.99 -14.69
N ARG A 6 -4.50 15.50 -13.47
CA ARG A 6 -4.13 14.10 -13.22
C ARG A 6 -5.21 13.20 -13.81
N ARG A 7 -4.83 12.53 -14.89
CA ARG A 7 -5.47 11.41 -15.59
C ARG A 7 -6.40 10.63 -14.64
N LEU A 8 -7.73 10.83 -14.78
CA LEU A 8 -8.73 9.97 -14.15
C LEU A 8 -8.42 8.54 -14.60
N ARG A 9 -7.93 7.71 -13.67
CA ARG A 9 -7.83 6.27 -13.91
C ARG A 9 -9.25 5.72 -13.85
N SER A 10 -9.59 4.99 -14.89
CA SER A 10 -10.84 4.27 -15.15
C SER A 10 -11.58 3.84 -13.88
N LEU A 11 -12.87 4.15 -13.85
CA LEU A 11 -13.86 3.72 -12.88
C LEU A 11 -13.96 2.18 -12.87
N ASP A 12 -13.67 1.53 -11.74
CA ASP A 12 -14.04 0.15 -11.53
C ASP A 12 -15.56 0.08 -11.20
N HIS A 13 -16.20 -1.04 -11.55
CA HIS A 13 -17.66 -1.30 -11.58
C HIS A 13 -18.50 -1.01 -10.31
N LYS A 14 -17.93 -0.39 -9.27
CA LYS A 14 -18.61 -0.03 -8.02
C LYS A 14 -18.58 1.47 -7.68
N GLY A 15 -18.05 2.34 -8.54
CA GLY A 15 -18.22 3.81 -8.38
C GLY A 15 -17.60 4.44 -7.13
N VAL A 16 -16.83 3.70 -6.34
CA VAL A 16 -16.11 4.20 -5.16
C VAL A 16 -14.62 4.16 -5.46
N ILE A 17 -14.00 5.34 -5.43
CA ILE A 17 -12.55 5.46 -5.41
C ILE A 17 -12.15 5.16 -3.97
N ASP A 18 -11.77 3.91 -3.65
CA ASP A 18 -11.22 3.57 -2.33
C ASP A 18 -9.84 4.23 -2.17
N LEU A 19 -9.86 5.53 -1.89
CA LEU A 19 -8.69 6.31 -1.54
C LEU A 19 -8.32 5.98 -0.10
N VAL A 20 -7.55 4.91 0.08
CA VAL A 20 -6.91 4.61 1.37
C VAL A 20 -6.14 5.86 1.80
N LYS A 21 -6.53 6.44 2.93
CA LYS A 21 -5.90 7.66 3.44
C LYS A 21 -4.53 7.29 4.02
N ALA A 22 -3.55 8.20 3.91
CA ALA A 22 -2.19 7.91 4.34
C ALA A 22 -2.07 7.47 5.82
N HIS A 23 -2.93 7.98 6.71
CA HIS A 23 -2.93 7.62 8.12
C HIS A 23 -3.47 6.21 8.40
N GLU A 24 -4.29 5.65 7.51
CA GLU A 24 -4.87 4.30 7.66
C GLU A 24 -3.84 3.19 7.43
N LEU A 25 -2.63 3.54 6.98
CA LEU A 25 -1.51 2.61 6.80
C LEU A 25 -0.78 2.30 8.12
N TYR A 26 -1.16 2.96 9.21
CA TYR A 26 -0.57 2.78 10.52
C TYR A 26 -1.62 2.32 11.53
N GLU A 27 -1.22 1.44 12.43
CA GLU A 27 -1.95 1.05 13.61
C GLU A 27 -1.40 1.82 14.80
N VAL A 28 -2.30 2.48 15.53
CA VAL A 28 -1.98 3.26 16.72
C VAL A 28 -2.52 2.52 17.93
N ASP A 29 -1.62 2.13 18.82
CA ASP A 29 -1.95 1.63 20.15
C ASP A 29 -1.86 2.80 21.13
N TYR A 30 -3.03 3.33 21.53
CA TYR A 30 -3.12 4.47 22.44
C TYR A 30 -2.79 4.11 23.89
N SER A 31 -2.91 2.84 24.28
CA SER A 31 -2.60 2.39 25.64
C SER A 31 -1.10 2.39 25.87
N ASN A 32 -0.34 1.89 24.89
CA ASN A 32 1.12 1.83 24.97
C ASN A 32 1.81 3.03 24.32
N GLY A 33 1.06 3.91 23.64
CA GLY A 33 1.60 5.06 22.90
C GLY A 33 2.47 4.65 21.71
N THR A 34 2.21 3.49 21.09
CA THR A 34 3.05 2.98 19.98
C THR A 34 2.33 3.05 18.64
N ILE A 35 3.11 3.32 17.58
CA ILE A 35 2.62 3.37 16.20
C ILE A 35 3.36 2.31 15.39
N LYS A 36 2.61 1.40 14.76
CA LYS A 36 3.16 0.32 13.93
C LYS A 36 2.65 0.42 12.50
N PRO A 37 3.51 0.29 11.49
CA PRO A 37 3.05 0.22 10.11
C PRO A 37 2.31 -1.10 9.85
N ARG A 38 1.19 -1.05 9.14
CA ARG A 38 0.43 -2.25 8.73
C ARG A 38 1.16 -3.10 7.70
N ASN A 39 1.99 -2.46 6.88
CA ASN A 39 2.66 -3.10 5.76
C ASN A 39 4.08 -3.56 6.14
N LYS A 40 4.52 -4.63 5.48
CA LYS A 40 5.88 -5.18 5.62
C LYS A 40 6.93 -4.21 5.05
N ARG A 41 8.09 -4.13 5.72
CA ARG A 41 9.31 -3.50 5.19
C ARG A 41 10.06 -4.44 4.23
N CYS A 42 10.53 -3.89 3.12
CA CYS A 42 11.30 -4.61 2.12
C CYS A 42 12.66 -5.03 2.69
N SER A 43 12.97 -6.32 2.59
CA SER A 43 14.24 -6.91 3.01
C SER A 43 15.47 -6.38 2.26
N ARG A 44 15.29 -5.85 1.03
CA ARG A 44 16.41 -5.34 0.22
C ARG A 44 16.69 -3.85 0.41
N CYS A 45 15.65 -3.01 0.53
CA CYS A 45 15.81 -1.55 0.54
C CYS A 45 15.15 -0.84 1.74
N GLY A 46 14.53 -1.59 2.67
CA GLY A 46 13.92 -1.04 3.89
C GLY A 46 12.59 -0.29 3.71
N ARG A 47 12.15 -0.01 2.47
CA ARG A 47 10.89 0.70 2.18
C ARG A 47 9.66 -0.17 2.35
N MET A 48 8.48 0.43 2.50
CA MET A 48 7.22 -0.29 2.63
C MET A 48 6.84 -1.04 1.35
N MET A 49 6.36 -2.28 1.51
CA MET A 49 5.86 -3.11 0.42
C MET A 49 4.33 -3.05 0.34
N ALA A 50 3.77 -3.25 -0.85
CA ALA A 50 2.35 -3.40 -1.08
C ALA A 50 1.94 -4.87 -0.98
N LYS A 51 0.90 -5.17 -0.20
CA LYS A 51 0.31 -6.51 -0.13
C LYS A 51 -0.72 -6.66 -1.23
N HIS A 52 -0.45 -7.51 -2.22
CA HIS A 52 -1.41 -7.88 -3.25
C HIS A 52 -1.98 -9.26 -2.93
N MET A 53 -3.31 -9.37 -2.81
CA MET A 53 -3.96 -10.66 -2.53
C MET A 53 -4.33 -11.45 -3.79
N LYS A 54 -4.42 -10.79 -4.95
CA LYS A 54 -4.79 -11.39 -6.24
C LYS A 54 -3.76 -11.05 -7.34
N PRO A 55 -3.59 -11.90 -8.36
CA PRO A 55 -4.07 -13.29 -8.45
C PRO A 55 -3.36 -14.23 -7.47
N THR A 56 -2.09 -13.96 -7.14
CA THR A 56 -1.31 -14.70 -6.15
C THR A 56 -0.92 -13.76 -4.99
N PRO A 57 -1.13 -14.16 -3.72
CA PRO A 57 -0.71 -13.40 -2.54
C PRO A 57 0.79 -13.10 -2.55
N ARG A 58 1.15 -11.82 -2.56
CA ARG A 58 2.54 -11.38 -2.59
C ARG A 58 2.73 -10.01 -1.96
N TRP A 59 3.93 -9.77 -1.44
CA TRP A 59 4.45 -8.47 -1.10
C TRP A 59 5.30 -7.96 -2.27
N ALA A 60 4.93 -6.83 -2.85
CA ALA A 60 5.70 -6.20 -3.93
C ALA A 60 6.28 -4.86 -3.47
N CYS A 61 7.57 -4.64 -3.70
CA CYS A 61 8.22 -3.36 -3.45
C CYS A 61 8.12 -2.47 -4.69
N GLY A 62 7.40 -1.35 -4.60
CA GLY A 62 7.27 -0.39 -5.69
C GLY A 62 8.53 0.43 -6.00
N PHE A 63 9.56 0.35 -5.15
CA PHE A 63 10.81 1.09 -5.35
C PHE A 63 11.89 0.27 -6.06
N CYS A 64 12.24 -0.90 -5.53
CA CYS A 64 13.32 -1.73 -6.08
C CYS A 64 12.83 -2.94 -6.90
N GLY A 65 11.51 -3.08 -7.09
CA GLY A 65 10.92 -4.18 -7.88
C GLY A 65 10.95 -5.56 -7.21
N PHE A 66 11.49 -5.67 -6.00
CA PHE A 66 11.54 -6.95 -5.29
C PHE A 66 10.15 -7.45 -4.89
N THR A 67 9.91 -8.75 -5.07
CA THR A 67 8.63 -9.39 -4.75
C THR A 67 8.85 -10.62 -3.89
N GLU A 68 8.11 -10.73 -2.80
CA GLU A 68 8.07 -11.91 -1.94
C GLU A 68 6.68 -12.54 -2.03
N PHE A 69 6.61 -13.80 -2.45
CA PHE A 69 5.34 -14.54 -2.50
C PHE A 69 5.01 -15.10 -1.12
N ILE A 70 3.76 -14.95 -0.70
CA ILE A 70 3.27 -15.51 0.56
C ILE A 70 2.90 -16.96 0.26
N ARG A 71 3.69 -17.92 0.74
CA ARG A 71 3.35 -19.35 0.69
C ARG A 71 2.49 -19.68 1.91
N SER A 72 1.36 -20.35 1.68
CA SER A 72 0.46 -20.91 2.71
C SER A 72 0.97 -22.26 3.17
#